data_AF-A0A0B2SN64-F1
#
_entry.id   AF-A0A0B2SN64-F1
#
_cell.length_a   1.000
_cell.length_b   1.000
_cell.length_c   1.000
_cell.angle_alpha   90.00
_cell.angle_beta   90.00
_cell.angle_gamma   90.00
#
_symmetry.space_group_name_H-M   'P 1'
#
loop_
_entity.id
_entity.type
_entity.pdbx_description
1 polymer ?
#
loop_
_entity_poly.entity_id
_entity_poly.type
_entity_poly.pdbx_seq_one_letter_code
_entity_poly.pdbx_strand_id
1 'polypeptide(L)'
;MADGESDKNIEIWKIKKLIRALESARGNGTSMISLIMPPRDQISHVTKMLGDEFGTASNIKSRMARKKKVTIDFEPFKPINASLYLCDNKFHTEALNELLESDDKFGFIIMDGNDTLFGTLTGNTREVLHKFTVDLPKKHGRGGQSALCFACLRMEKRHNYVRNTAELATQFFINPATSQPNVSGLILAGSVGFKTELSQSDMFNPRLQAKILNVVDVSYGGENGFNQAIELSTEMLSNVKFVREKRLIRKYFEEISQDTGKYVFGVEAR
;
A
#
# COMPACT_ATOMS: atom_id res chain seq x y z
N MET A 1 3.55 -16.26 -10.99
CA MET A 1 4.08 -14.92 -10.60
C MET A 1 3.02 -14.00 -10.00
N ALA A 2 1.72 -14.22 -10.20
CA ALA A 2 0.64 -13.59 -9.43
C ALA A 2 0.46 -14.22 -8.02
N ASP A 3 1.17 -15.32 -7.75
CA ASP A 3 1.03 -16.13 -6.55
C ASP A 3 1.56 -15.41 -5.31
N GLY A 4 2.74 -14.77 -5.39
CA GLY A 4 3.38 -14.14 -4.22
C GLY A 4 2.65 -12.93 -3.62
N GLU A 5 1.78 -12.23 -4.37
CA GLU A 5 0.94 -11.15 -3.81
C GLU A 5 -0.33 -11.73 -3.16
N SER A 6 -0.82 -12.84 -3.69
CA SER A 6 -1.96 -13.58 -3.15
C SER A 6 -1.60 -14.28 -1.84
N ASP A 7 -0.39 -14.86 -1.77
CA ASP A 7 0.15 -15.51 -0.57
C ASP A 7 0.29 -14.54 0.60
N LYS A 8 0.78 -13.31 0.34
CA LYS A 8 0.82 -12.24 1.36
C LYS A 8 -0.56 -11.89 1.89
N ASN A 9 -1.57 -11.82 1.02
CA ASN A 9 -2.95 -11.56 1.45
C ASN A 9 -3.51 -12.71 2.30
N ILE A 10 -3.12 -13.95 2.03
CA ILE A 10 -3.48 -15.12 2.85
C ILE A 10 -2.80 -15.04 4.22
N GLU A 11 -1.52 -14.67 4.29
CA GLU A 11 -0.80 -14.47 5.55
C GLU A 11 -1.43 -13.36 6.39
N ILE A 12 -1.74 -12.21 5.77
CA ILE A 12 -2.48 -11.12 6.41
C ILE A 12 -3.83 -11.61 6.93
N TRP A 13 -4.56 -12.42 6.15
CA TRP A 13 -5.84 -12.98 6.59
C TRP A 13 -5.69 -13.94 7.78
N LYS A 14 -4.67 -14.81 7.77
CA LYS A 14 -4.36 -15.71 8.89
C LYS A 14 -4.08 -14.91 10.16
N ILE A 15 -3.30 -13.85 10.07
CA ILE A 15 -2.99 -12.97 11.21
C ILE A 15 -4.26 -12.24 11.69
N LYS A 16 -5.08 -11.68 10.79
CA LYS A 16 -6.37 -11.06 11.17
C LYS A 16 -7.29 -12.04 11.90
N LYS A 17 -7.37 -13.28 11.42
CA LYS A 17 -8.19 -14.33 12.05
C LYS A 17 -7.65 -14.70 13.44
N LEU A 18 -6.32 -14.77 13.57
CA LEU A 18 -5.64 -15.03 14.84
C LEU A 18 -5.89 -13.90 15.84
N ILE A 19 -5.77 -12.63 15.44
CA ILE A 19 -6.07 -11.49 16.31
C ILE A 19 -7.52 -11.52 16.79
N ARG A 20 -8.48 -11.76 15.89
CA ARG A 20 -9.90 -11.90 16.30
C ARG A 20 -10.09 -13.03 17.31
N ALA A 21 -9.38 -14.14 17.15
CA ALA A 21 -9.42 -15.24 18.11
C ALA A 21 -8.80 -14.84 19.46
N LEU A 22 -7.66 -14.14 19.46
CA LEU A 22 -6.99 -13.66 20.67
C LEU A 22 -7.82 -12.59 21.41
N GLU A 23 -8.43 -11.65 20.70
CA GLU A 23 -9.29 -10.60 21.29
C GLU A 23 -10.58 -11.20 21.90
N SER A 24 -11.09 -12.29 21.31
CA SER A 24 -12.24 -13.02 21.87
C SER A 24 -11.89 -13.85 23.11
N ALA A 25 -10.61 -14.20 23.29
CA ALA A 25 -10.16 -14.99 24.42
C ALA A 25 -10.02 -14.12 25.67
N ARG A 26 -10.75 -14.48 26.73
CA ARG A 26 -10.62 -13.86 28.06
C ARG A 26 -10.23 -14.90 29.10
N GLY A 27 -9.22 -14.55 29.88
CA GLY A 27 -8.73 -15.31 31.02
C GLY A 27 -9.33 -14.82 32.34
N ASN A 28 -9.13 -15.60 33.40
CA ASN A 28 -9.48 -15.20 34.76
C ASN A 28 -8.22 -14.67 35.45
N GLY A 29 -8.24 -13.42 35.89
CA GLY A 29 -7.06 -12.78 36.52
C GLY A 29 -5.90 -12.64 35.54
N THR A 30 -4.66 -12.72 36.03
CA THR A 30 -3.42 -12.56 35.25
C THR A 30 -2.96 -13.86 34.58
N SER A 31 -3.85 -14.52 33.84
CA SER A 31 -3.57 -15.82 33.22
C SER A 31 -3.07 -15.75 31.78
N MET A 32 -3.09 -14.56 31.17
CA MET A 32 -2.76 -14.35 29.75
C MET A 32 -1.43 -13.63 29.66
N ILE A 33 -0.49 -14.20 28.90
CA ILE A 33 0.83 -13.61 28.68
C ILE A 33 0.91 -13.17 27.22
N SER A 34 1.18 -11.89 26.99
CA SER A 34 1.49 -11.34 25.69
C SER A 34 2.97 -11.00 25.67
N LEU A 35 3.74 -11.65 24.77
CA LEU A 35 5.18 -11.44 24.61
C LEU A 35 5.48 -11.11 23.14
N ILE A 36 6.16 -9.99 22.88
CA ILE A 36 6.63 -9.56 21.57
C ILE A 36 8.12 -9.29 21.67
N MET A 37 8.90 -9.90 20.77
CA MET A 37 10.34 -9.76 20.71
C MET A 37 10.72 -9.02 19.41
N PRO A 38 11.48 -7.91 19.48
CA PRO A 38 11.99 -7.27 18.29
C PRO A 38 13.16 -8.08 17.70
N PRO A 39 13.44 -7.96 16.40
CA PRO A 39 14.42 -8.82 15.70
C PRO A 39 15.87 -8.63 16.16
N ARG A 40 16.16 -7.55 16.91
CA ARG A 40 17.49 -7.26 17.45
C ARG A 40 17.70 -7.77 18.89
N ASP A 41 16.64 -8.21 19.56
CA ASP A 41 16.73 -8.68 20.95
C ASP A 41 17.28 -10.11 21.02
N GLN A 42 18.04 -10.41 22.07
CA GLN A 42 18.65 -11.73 22.26
C GLN A 42 17.71 -12.65 23.02
N ILE A 43 17.54 -13.89 22.53
CA ILE A 43 16.69 -14.91 23.17
C ILE A 43 17.14 -15.20 24.62
N SER A 44 18.45 -15.13 24.90
CA SER A 44 19.02 -15.30 26.24
C SER A 44 18.49 -14.29 27.25
N HIS A 45 18.34 -13.03 26.84
CA HIS A 45 17.83 -11.95 27.68
C HIS A 45 16.35 -12.19 28.03
N VAL A 46 15.52 -12.54 27.04
CA VAL A 46 14.10 -12.84 27.25
C VAL A 46 13.91 -14.11 28.09
N THR A 47 14.73 -15.14 27.87
CA THR A 47 14.68 -16.38 28.66
C THR A 47 15.00 -16.12 30.13
N LYS A 48 15.96 -15.22 30.42
CA LYS A 48 16.28 -14.81 31.79
C LYS A 48 15.11 -14.06 32.43
N MET A 49 14.53 -13.10 31.73
CA MET A 49 13.36 -12.35 32.21
C MET A 49 12.18 -13.29 32.53
N LEU A 50 11.85 -14.22 31.63
CA LEU A 50 10.81 -15.23 31.89
C LEU A 50 11.14 -16.16 33.07
N GLY A 51 12.42 -16.46 33.30
CA GLY A 51 12.88 -17.23 34.46
C GLY A 51 12.66 -16.50 35.79
N ASP A 52 12.97 -15.20 35.83
CA ASP A 52 12.76 -14.35 37.00
C ASP A 52 11.26 -14.17 37.32
N GLU A 53 10.44 -14.00 36.28
CA GLU A 53 8.97 -13.92 36.36
C GLU A 53 8.36 -15.22 36.85
N PHE A 54 8.85 -16.37 36.36
CA PHE A 54 8.42 -17.68 36.84
C PHE A 54 8.76 -17.89 38.33
N GLY A 55 9.95 -17.45 38.76
CA GLY A 55 10.36 -17.49 40.17
C GLY A 55 9.43 -16.67 41.07
N THR A 56 9.04 -15.48 40.62
CA THR A 56 8.10 -14.60 41.33
C THR A 56 6.69 -15.19 41.37
N ALA A 57 6.22 -15.75 40.25
CA ALA A 57 4.92 -16.38 40.14
C ALA A 57 4.81 -17.70 40.93
N SER A 58 5.92 -18.43 41.11
CA SER A 58 5.97 -19.67 41.89
C SER A 58 5.65 -19.47 43.38
N ASN A 59 5.76 -18.25 43.90
CA ASN A 59 5.38 -17.91 45.28
C ASN A 59 3.85 -17.79 45.46
N ILE A 60 3.08 -17.74 44.36
CA ILE A 60 1.61 -17.61 44.37
C ILE A 60 0.97 -19.00 44.30
N LYS A 61 0.52 -19.51 45.45
CA LYS A 61 -0.16 -20.81 45.55
C LYS A 61 -1.60 -20.72 45.07
N SER A 62 -1.86 -21.06 43.81
CA SER A 62 -3.21 -21.30 43.28
C SER A 62 -3.38 -22.77 42.87
N ARG A 63 -4.39 -23.43 43.45
CA ARG A 63 -4.75 -24.82 43.12
C ARG A 63 -5.84 -24.77 42.04
N MET A 64 -5.45 -24.87 40.77
CA MET A 64 -6.41 -24.87 39.64
C MET A 64 -6.29 -26.12 38.77
N ALA A 65 -7.45 -26.63 38.35
CA ALA A 65 -7.59 -27.76 37.44
C ALA A 65 -7.06 -27.44 36.03
N ARG A 66 -6.49 -28.44 35.34
CA ARG A 66 -5.98 -28.36 33.96
C ARG A 66 -7.09 -27.88 33.00
N LYS A 67 -7.12 -26.59 32.72
CA LYS A 67 -7.89 -26.00 31.61
C LYS A 67 -7.03 -26.01 30.33
N LYS A 68 -7.66 -25.82 29.17
CA LYS A 68 -6.98 -25.77 27.86
C LYS A 68 -5.90 -24.69 27.87
N LYS A 69 -4.64 -25.11 27.72
CA LYS A 69 -3.50 -24.21 27.51
C LYS A 69 -3.42 -23.89 26.01
N VAL A 70 -3.40 -22.62 25.67
CA VAL A 70 -3.18 -22.14 24.31
C VAL A 70 -1.77 -21.58 24.23
N THR A 71 -0.99 -22.03 23.26
CA THR A 71 0.36 -21.53 22.98
C THR A 71 0.44 -21.27 21.50
N ILE A 72 0.77 -20.03 21.14
CA ILE A 72 0.81 -19.54 19.78
C ILE A 72 2.10 -18.74 19.64
N ASP A 73 2.99 -19.23 18.79
CA ASP A 73 4.24 -18.61 18.39
C ASP A 73 4.24 -18.46 16.87
N PHE A 74 4.56 -17.26 16.39
CA PHE A 74 4.68 -16.98 14.96
C PHE A 74 5.59 -15.77 14.72
N GLU A 75 6.23 -15.75 13.56
CA GLU A 75 6.98 -14.60 13.06
C GLU A 75 6.06 -13.74 12.17
N PRO A 76 5.88 -12.44 12.45
CA PRO A 76 5.05 -11.57 11.62
C PRO A 76 5.73 -11.27 10.28
N PHE A 77 4.93 -11.02 9.24
CA PHE A 77 5.39 -10.68 7.88
C PHE A 77 6.19 -9.36 7.79
N LYS A 78 6.10 -8.52 8.83
CA LYS A 78 6.86 -7.28 8.98
C LYS A 78 7.58 -7.29 10.33
N PRO A 79 8.84 -6.86 10.39
CA PRO A 79 9.56 -6.77 11.66
C PRO A 79 8.92 -5.73 12.58
N ILE A 80 8.74 -6.09 13.85
CA ILE A 80 8.22 -5.21 14.90
C ILE A 80 9.40 -4.69 15.72
N ASN A 81 9.49 -3.37 15.91
CA ASN A 81 10.52 -2.77 16.75
C ASN A 81 10.11 -2.62 18.23
N ALA A 82 8.84 -2.90 18.55
CA ALA A 82 8.33 -2.90 19.92
C ALA A 82 8.69 -4.21 20.64
N SER A 83 9.18 -4.07 21.87
CA SER A 83 9.24 -5.16 22.85
C SER A 83 8.07 -4.99 23.81
N LEU A 84 7.33 -6.08 24.07
CA LEU A 84 6.17 -6.06 24.96
C LEU A 84 6.13 -7.34 25.78
N TYR A 85 6.02 -7.22 27.09
CA TYR A 85 5.73 -8.32 28.00
C TYR A 85 4.65 -7.86 28.98
N LEU A 86 3.46 -8.46 28.87
CA LEU A 86 2.30 -8.12 29.70
C LEU A 86 1.55 -9.36 30.14
N CYS A 87 1.20 -9.40 31.43
CA CYS A 87 0.38 -10.42 32.05
C CYS A 87 -0.97 -9.81 32.47
N ASP A 88 -2.06 -10.13 31.78
CA ASP A 88 -3.40 -9.59 32.07
C ASP A 88 -4.49 -10.66 31.89
N ASN A 89 -5.76 -10.26 32.00
CA ASN A 89 -6.94 -11.08 31.73
C ASN A 89 -7.31 -11.15 30.23
N LYS A 90 -6.62 -10.39 29.38
CA LYS A 90 -6.81 -10.32 27.93
C LYS A 90 -5.47 -10.35 27.22
N PHE A 91 -5.45 -10.77 25.95
CA PHE A 91 -4.28 -10.61 25.10
C PHE A 91 -4.17 -9.16 24.59
N HIS A 92 -2.94 -8.63 24.53
CA HIS A 92 -2.64 -7.33 23.95
C HIS A 92 -2.22 -7.50 22.49
N THR A 93 -3.10 -7.14 21.56
CA THR A 93 -2.92 -7.27 20.10
C THR A 93 -2.61 -5.93 19.41
N GLU A 94 -2.43 -4.85 20.17
CA GLU A 94 -2.27 -3.48 19.66
C GLU A 94 -1.14 -3.37 18.63
N ALA A 95 0.05 -3.89 18.96
CA ALA A 95 1.21 -3.90 18.07
C ALA A 95 0.99 -4.71 16.78
N LEU A 96 0.14 -5.74 16.81
CA LEU A 96 -0.19 -6.53 15.62
C LEU A 96 -1.22 -5.83 14.74
N ASN A 97 -2.15 -5.08 15.34
CA ASN A 97 -3.15 -4.29 14.62
C ASN A 97 -2.50 -3.14 13.82
N GLU A 98 -1.44 -2.52 14.35
CA GLU A 98 -0.66 -1.51 13.63
C GLU A 98 0.01 -2.07 12.37
N LEU A 99 0.57 -3.29 12.44
CA LEU A 99 1.17 -3.94 11.27
C LEU A 99 0.16 -4.30 10.18
N LEU A 100 -1.08 -4.53 10.59
CA LEU A 100 -2.21 -4.91 9.73
C LEU A 100 -2.88 -3.73 9.04
N GLU A 101 -2.58 -2.50 9.47
CA GLU A 101 -2.95 -1.32 8.72
C GLU A 101 -2.33 -1.46 7.32
N SER A 102 -3.18 -1.45 6.31
CA SER A 102 -2.81 -1.94 4.99
C SER A 102 -1.88 -0.98 4.28
N ASP A 103 -0.66 -1.43 4.02
CA ASP A 103 0.31 -0.74 3.17
C ASP A 103 -0.01 -0.93 1.68
N ASP A 104 -1.23 -0.57 1.27
CA ASP A 104 -1.46 -0.31 -0.14
C ASP A 104 -0.75 1.00 -0.47
N LYS A 105 0.47 0.90 -1.04
CA LYS A 105 1.24 2.06 -1.47
C LYS A 105 0.67 2.57 -2.79
N PHE A 106 0.10 3.77 -2.76
CA PHE A 106 -0.41 4.47 -3.94
C PHE A 106 0.60 5.51 -4.42
N GLY A 107 0.81 5.57 -5.72
CA GLY A 107 1.62 6.59 -6.36
C GLY A 107 0.79 7.81 -6.74
N PHE A 108 1.38 8.99 -6.61
CA PHE A 108 0.81 10.25 -7.08
C PHE A 108 1.81 10.92 -8.01
N ILE A 109 1.31 11.37 -9.16
CA ILE A 109 2.04 12.23 -10.09
C ILE A 109 1.25 13.52 -10.20
N ILE A 110 1.80 14.61 -9.68
CA ILE A 110 1.22 15.94 -9.86
C ILE A 110 1.99 16.62 -10.98
N MET A 111 1.28 16.98 -12.04
CA MET A 111 1.80 17.74 -13.17
C MET A 111 1.24 19.15 -13.15
N ASP A 112 2.14 20.13 -13.08
CA ASP A 112 1.84 21.53 -13.31
C ASP A 112 2.76 22.11 -14.40
N GLY A 113 2.38 23.25 -14.98
CA GLY A 113 3.18 23.91 -16.02
C GLY A 113 4.56 24.40 -15.56
N ASN A 114 4.80 24.47 -14.25
CA ASN A 114 6.04 24.98 -13.66
C ASN A 114 6.84 23.89 -12.93
N ASP A 115 6.17 22.94 -12.30
CA ASP A 115 6.79 21.89 -11.51
C ASP A 115 6.03 20.57 -11.61
N THR A 116 6.72 19.49 -11.28
CA THR A 116 6.12 18.17 -11.10
C THR A 116 6.55 17.59 -9.78
N LEU A 117 5.65 16.85 -9.17
CA LEU A 117 5.90 16.16 -7.92
C LEU A 117 5.51 14.70 -8.07
N PHE A 118 6.43 13.82 -7.70
CA PHE A 118 6.19 12.41 -7.49
C PHE A 118 6.08 12.15 -5.99
N GLY A 119 4.99 11.52 -5.59
CA GLY A 119 4.76 11.15 -4.20
C GLY A 119 4.21 9.74 -4.09
N THR A 120 4.32 9.18 -2.90
CA THR A 120 3.60 7.98 -2.51
C THR A 120 2.78 8.24 -1.26
N LEU A 121 1.62 7.61 -1.21
CA LEU A 121 0.75 7.59 -0.04
C LEU A 121 0.64 6.14 0.43
N THR A 122 0.92 5.90 1.70
CA THR A 122 0.77 4.57 2.32
C THR A 122 -0.08 4.75 3.57
N GLY A 123 -1.33 4.33 3.53
CA GLY A 123 -2.28 4.61 4.61
C GLY A 123 -2.41 6.12 4.86
N ASN A 124 -1.98 6.58 6.04
CA ASN A 124 -2.00 7.99 6.43
C ASN A 124 -0.65 8.71 6.20
N THR A 125 0.41 7.99 5.83
CA THR A 125 1.73 8.59 5.63
C THR A 125 1.91 9.01 4.17
N ARG A 126 2.27 10.29 3.98
CA ARG A 126 2.63 10.86 2.67
C ARG A 126 4.14 10.97 2.57
N GLU A 127 4.70 10.56 1.44
CA GLU A 127 6.12 10.64 1.12
C GLU A 127 6.28 11.36 -0.21
N VAL A 128 7.10 12.42 -0.25
CA VAL A 128 7.48 13.07 -1.51
C VAL A 128 8.78 12.42 -1.99
N LEU A 129 8.75 11.73 -3.12
CA LEU A 129 9.89 11.01 -3.67
C LEU A 129 10.84 11.96 -4.40
N HIS A 130 10.28 12.75 -5.31
CA HIS A 130 11.07 13.64 -6.15
C HIS A 130 10.23 14.81 -6.64
N LYS A 131 10.88 15.96 -6.79
CA LYS A 131 10.30 17.15 -7.42
C LYS A 131 11.30 17.75 -8.39
N PHE A 132 10.81 18.15 -9.55
CA PHE A 132 11.61 18.90 -10.51
C PHE A 132 10.79 20.02 -11.14
N THR A 133 11.46 21.13 -11.44
CA THR A 133 10.87 22.30 -12.08
C THR A 133 11.16 22.31 -13.57
N VAL A 134 10.24 22.87 -14.35
CA VAL A 134 10.36 23.00 -15.80
C VAL A 134 9.94 24.39 -16.23
N ASP A 135 10.77 25.00 -17.06
CA ASP A 135 10.45 26.30 -17.64
C ASP A 135 9.84 26.14 -19.04
N LEU A 136 8.50 26.13 -19.08
CA LEU A 136 7.73 26.02 -20.32
C LEU A 136 7.48 27.42 -20.94
N PRO A 137 7.71 27.59 -22.25
CA PRO A 137 7.51 28.87 -22.91
C PRO A 137 6.02 29.24 -22.97
N LYS A 138 5.70 30.40 -22.41
CA LYS A 138 4.33 30.94 -22.35
C LYS A 138 3.76 31.23 -23.74
N LYS A 139 2.42 31.27 -23.83
CA LYS A 139 1.71 31.65 -25.05
C LYS A 139 2.09 33.08 -25.43
N HIS A 140 2.61 33.26 -26.63
CA HIS A 140 2.93 34.59 -27.15
C HIS A 140 1.63 35.24 -27.64
N GLY A 141 1.39 36.49 -27.23
CA GLY A 141 0.19 37.25 -27.59
C GLY A 141 0.33 38.11 -28.84
N ARG A 142 1.53 38.20 -29.44
CA ARG A 142 1.82 39.03 -30.62
C ARG A 142 2.03 38.14 -31.85
N GLY A 143 1.28 38.41 -32.92
CA GLY A 143 1.39 37.71 -34.21
C GLY A 143 2.60 38.18 -35.04
N GLY A 144 3.05 37.33 -35.97
CA GLY A 144 4.18 37.62 -36.88
C GLY A 144 4.66 36.36 -37.60
N GLN A 145 5.66 36.49 -38.49
CA GLN A 145 6.22 35.36 -39.26
C GLN A 145 6.85 34.28 -38.37
N SER A 146 7.37 34.67 -37.21
CA SER A 146 7.95 33.76 -36.21
C SER A 146 6.91 33.08 -35.30
N ALA A 147 5.62 33.47 -35.37
CA ALA A 147 4.59 32.94 -34.47
C ALA A 147 4.40 31.42 -34.59
N LEU A 148 4.49 30.87 -35.82
CA LEU A 148 4.40 29.42 -36.05
C LEU A 148 5.58 28.68 -35.42
N CYS A 149 6.81 29.20 -35.59
CA CYS A 149 8.01 28.62 -34.98
C CYS A 149 7.91 28.60 -33.44
N PHE A 150 7.48 29.70 -32.81
CA PHE A 150 7.26 29.74 -31.36
C PHE A 150 6.14 28.81 -30.88
N ALA A 151 5.13 28.54 -31.72
CA ALA A 151 4.11 27.55 -31.43
C ALA A 151 4.69 26.13 -31.48
N CYS A 152 5.46 25.79 -32.52
CA CYS A 152 6.15 24.50 -32.62
C CYS A 152 7.12 24.28 -31.46
N LEU A 153 7.96 25.26 -31.15
CA LEU A 153 8.94 25.18 -30.06
C LEU A 153 8.28 25.02 -28.68
N ARG A 154 7.06 25.57 -28.51
CA ARG A 154 6.24 25.35 -27.32
C ARG A 154 5.70 23.92 -27.25
N MET A 155 5.18 23.39 -28.35
CA MET A 155 4.68 22.01 -28.39
C MET A 155 5.81 21.00 -28.19
N GLU A 156 6.98 21.26 -28.77
CA GLU A 156 8.15 20.41 -28.62
C GLU A 156 8.68 20.39 -27.17
N LYS A 157 8.76 21.55 -26.51
CA LYS A 157 9.10 21.60 -25.08
C LYS A 157 8.06 20.90 -24.19
N ARG A 158 6.77 21.02 -24.51
CA ARG A 158 5.70 20.29 -23.80
C ARG A 158 5.83 18.78 -23.97
N HIS A 159 6.09 18.33 -25.19
CA HIS A 159 6.29 16.91 -25.48
C HIS A 159 7.52 16.35 -24.74
N ASN A 160 8.64 17.09 -24.74
CA ASN A 160 9.85 16.71 -24.00
C ASN A 160 9.60 16.66 -22.48
N TYR A 161 8.79 17.58 -21.96
CA TYR A 161 8.38 17.57 -20.57
C TYR A 161 7.57 16.33 -20.21
N VAL A 162 6.53 15.99 -20.99
CA VAL A 162 5.73 14.76 -20.80
C VAL A 162 6.61 13.51 -20.88
N ARG A 163 7.55 13.47 -21.83
CA ARG A 163 8.52 12.37 -21.97
C ARG A 163 9.38 12.21 -20.72
N ASN A 164 9.98 13.29 -20.23
CA ASN A 164 10.81 13.26 -19.03
C ASN A 164 10.01 12.81 -17.79
N THR A 165 8.77 13.30 -17.65
CA THR A 165 7.88 12.86 -16.56
C THR A 165 7.55 11.36 -16.66
N ALA A 166 7.31 10.83 -17.86
CA ALA A 166 7.03 9.41 -18.08
C ALA A 166 8.25 8.51 -17.77
N GLU A 167 9.45 8.97 -18.14
CA GLU A 167 10.71 8.28 -17.83
C GLU A 167 10.98 8.24 -16.33
N LEU A 168 10.85 9.39 -15.64
CA LEU A 168 11.03 9.47 -14.19
C LEU A 168 9.97 8.65 -13.43
N ALA A 169 8.71 8.65 -13.89
CA ALA A 169 7.67 7.79 -13.33
C ALA A 169 8.05 6.31 -13.41
N THR A 170 8.67 5.90 -14.53
CA THR A 170 9.17 4.53 -14.71
C THR A 170 10.29 4.23 -13.71
N GLN A 171 11.22 5.15 -13.48
CA GLN A 171 12.32 4.97 -12.54
C GLN A 171 11.87 4.84 -11.08
N PHE A 172 10.87 5.62 -10.67
CA PHE A 172 10.41 5.63 -9.27
C PHE A 172 9.36 4.56 -8.95
N PHE A 173 8.46 4.27 -9.90
CA PHE A 173 7.35 3.36 -9.64
C PHE A 173 7.60 1.93 -10.13
N ILE A 174 8.66 1.66 -10.91
CA ILE A 174 9.04 0.31 -11.31
C ILE A 174 10.33 -0.10 -10.61
N ASN A 175 10.30 -1.24 -9.92
CA ASN A 175 11.51 -1.81 -9.36
C ASN A 175 12.36 -2.44 -10.48
N PRO A 176 13.65 -2.09 -10.62
CA PRO A 176 14.48 -2.60 -11.71
C PRO A 176 14.72 -4.12 -11.62
N ALA A 177 14.72 -4.69 -10.41
CA ALA A 177 14.99 -6.12 -10.20
C ALA A 177 13.81 -7.03 -10.58
N THR A 178 12.57 -6.61 -10.32
CA THR A 178 11.37 -7.42 -10.60
C THR A 178 10.62 -6.96 -11.85
N SER A 179 10.98 -5.79 -12.40
CA SER A 179 10.26 -5.10 -13.49
C SER A 179 8.75 -4.93 -13.23
N GLN A 180 8.33 -5.01 -11.97
CA GLN A 180 6.94 -4.87 -11.54
C GLN A 180 6.73 -3.50 -10.87
N PRO A 181 5.53 -2.93 -10.99
CA PRO A 181 5.20 -1.69 -10.31
C PRO A 181 5.22 -1.91 -8.79
N ASN A 182 5.85 -1.00 -8.05
CA ASN A 182 5.89 -1.01 -6.58
C ASN A 182 4.57 -0.54 -5.97
N VAL A 183 3.78 0.22 -6.74
CA VAL A 183 2.52 0.81 -6.29
C VAL A 183 1.32 -0.07 -6.66
N SER A 184 0.36 -0.19 -5.74
CA SER A 184 -0.91 -0.88 -5.98
C SER A 184 -1.75 -0.13 -7.02
N GLY A 185 -1.63 1.20 -7.03
CA GLY A 185 -2.34 2.11 -7.90
C GLY A 185 -1.60 3.45 -8.09
N LEU A 186 -1.89 4.12 -9.20
CA LEU A 186 -1.34 5.42 -9.57
C LEU A 186 -2.47 6.43 -9.79
N ILE A 187 -2.31 7.64 -9.27
CA ILE A 187 -3.20 8.77 -9.50
C ILE A 187 -2.44 9.86 -10.24
N LEU A 188 -3.03 10.32 -11.34
CA LEU A 188 -2.51 11.45 -12.11
C LEU A 188 -3.28 12.70 -11.71
N ALA A 189 -2.61 13.68 -11.13
CA ALA A 189 -3.20 14.96 -10.75
C ALA A 189 -2.59 16.09 -11.58
N GLY A 190 -3.37 17.11 -11.91
CA GLY A 190 -2.85 18.33 -12.53
C GLY A 190 -3.93 19.33 -12.86
N SER A 191 -3.53 20.59 -13.03
CA SER A 191 -4.45 21.70 -13.35
C SER A 191 -4.75 21.82 -14.85
N VAL A 192 -3.82 21.35 -15.69
CA VAL A 192 -3.87 21.47 -17.14
C VAL A 192 -4.01 20.08 -17.76
N GLY A 193 -4.50 20.01 -19.01
CA GLY A 193 -4.64 18.77 -19.80
C GLY A 193 -3.36 17.95 -20.02
N PHE A 194 -2.23 18.30 -19.41
CA PHE A 194 -0.98 17.52 -19.43
C PHE A 194 -1.14 16.11 -18.87
N LYS A 195 -1.95 15.93 -17.83
CA LYS A 195 -2.25 14.59 -17.29
C LYS A 195 -3.04 13.71 -18.28
N THR A 196 -3.91 14.32 -19.08
CA THR A 196 -4.68 13.64 -20.13
C THR A 196 -3.75 13.27 -21.28
N GLU A 197 -2.85 14.18 -21.66
CA GLU A 197 -1.81 13.94 -22.66
C GLU A 197 -0.88 12.80 -22.23
N LEU A 198 -0.45 12.77 -20.96
CA LEU A 198 0.36 11.68 -20.41
C LEU A 198 -0.38 10.34 -20.41
N SER A 199 -1.67 10.34 -20.02
CA SER A 199 -2.52 9.13 -19.99
C SER A 199 -2.81 8.55 -21.37
N GLN A 200 -2.97 9.41 -22.38
CA GLN A 200 -3.25 9.02 -23.77
C GLN A 200 -1.98 8.71 -24.57
N SER A 201 -0.83 9.25 -24.19
CA SER A 201 0.41 9.08 -24.96
C SER A 201 1.01 7.68 -24.83
N ASP A 202 1.55 7.17 -25.93
CA ASP A 202 2.30 5.90 -25.97
C ASP A 202 3.66 5.98 -25.25
N MET A 203 4.04 7.16 -24.76
CA MET A 203 5.30 7.38 -24.02
C MET A 203 5.23 6.82 -22.60
N PHE A 204 4.04 6.65 -22.04
CA PHE A 204 3.87 6.15 -20.69
C PHE A 204 4.00 4.63 -20.67
N ASN A 205 4.68 4.09 -19.65
CA ASN A 205 4.91 2.64 -19.58
C ASN A 205 3.55 1.90 -19.48
N PRO A 206 3.24 0.96 -20.38
CA PRO A 206 1.93 0.26 -20.40
C PRO A 206 1.58 -0.42 -19.08
N ARG A 207 2.59 -0.85 -18.31
CA ARG A 207 2.38 -1.48 -16.99
C ARG A 207 1.90 -0.49 -15.95
N LEU A 208 2.41 0.74 -15.98
CA LEU A 208 1.94 1.82 -15.11
C LEU A 208 0.60 2.36 -15.58
N GLN A 209 0.38 2.41 -16.90
CA GLN A 209 -0.90 2.84 -17.48
C GLN A 209 -2.06 1.95 -17.02
N ALA A 210 -1.86 0.62 -16.99
CA ALA A 210 -2.84 -0.33 -16.47
C ALA A 210 -3.10 -0.19 -14.95
N LYS A 211 -2.26 0.56 -14.23
CA LYS A 211 -2.36 0.83 -12.80
C LYS A 211 -2.86 2.24 -12.49
N ILE A 212 -3.24 3.03 -13.50
CA ILE A 212 -3.89 4.32 -13.28
C ILE A 212 -5.30 4.07 -12.73
N LEU A 213 -5.59 4.58 -11.54
CA LEU A 213 -6.91 4.47 -10.92
C LEU A 213 -7.80 5.64 -11.35
N ASN A 214 -7.26 6.85 -11.27
CA ASN A 214 -8.03 8.05 -11.54
C ASN A 214 -7.13 9.20 -12.02
N VAL A 215 -7.75 10.13 -12.75
CA VAL A 215 -7.16 11.37 -13.21
C VAL A 215 -7.90 12.51 -12.52
N VAL A 216 -7.20 13.29 -11.70
CA VAL A 216 -7.79 14.30 -10.81
C VAL A 216 -7.41 15.70 -11.26
N ASP A 217 -8.39 16.60 -11.30
CA ASP A 217 -8.19 18.05 -11.46
C ASP A 217 -7.83 18.69 -10.13
N VAL A 218 -6.66 19.35 -10.08
CA VAL A 218 -6.22 20.13 -8.92
C VAL A 218 -5.97 21.58 -9.33
N SER A 219 -6.24 22.51 -8.43
CA SER A 219 -6.11 23.94 -8.71
C SER A 219 -4.67 24.45 -8.57
N TYR A 220 -3.87 23.77 -7.76
CA TYR A 220 -2.50 24.16 -7.43
C TYR A 220 -1.53 23.04 -7.77
N GLY A 221 -0.31 23.41 -8.18
CA GLY A 221 0.83 22.49 -8.36
C GLY A 221 1.55 22.17 -7.05
N GLY A 222 2.62 21.39 -7.17
CA GLY A 222 3.52 21.05 -6.06
C GLY A 222 2.87 20.32 -4.88
N GLU A 223 3.36 20.60 -3.67
CA GLU A 223 2.93 19.92 -2.42
C GLU A 223 1.50 20.29 -2.00
N ASN A 224 1.04 21.50 -2.32
CA ASN A 224 -0.35 21.89 -2.05
C ASN A 224 -1.32 21.13 -2.96
N GLY A 225 -0.95 20.99 -4.24
CA GLY A 225 -1.66 20.12 -5.18
C GLY A 225 -1.67 18.66 -4.75
N PHE A 226 -0.58 18.18 -4.13
CA PHE A 226 -0.51 16.83 -3.59
C PHE A 226 -1.57 16.58 -2.51
N ASN A 227 -1.74 17.51 -1.58
CA ASN A 227 -2.72 17.38 -0.50
C ASN A 227 -4.15 17.39 -1.03
N GLN A 228 -4.43 18.28 -1.97
CA GLN A 228 -5.74 18.35 -2.62
C GLN A 228 -6.05 17.08 -3.40
N ALA A 229 -5.05 16.53 -4.12
CA ALA A 229 -5.21 15.27 -4.85
C ALA A 229 -5.50 14.10 -3.92
N ILE A 230 -4.87 14.04 -2.75
CA ILE A 230 -5.11 13.00 -1.74
C ILE A 230 -6.56 13.08 -1.26
N GLU A 231 -7.03 14.27 -0.87
CA GLU A 231 -8.38 14.48 -0.35
C GLU A 231 -9.44 14.02 -1.36
N LEU A 232 -9.33 14.46 -2.62
CA LEU A 232 -10.25 14.09 -3.71
C LEU A 232 -10.17 12.59 -4.08
N SER A 233 -9.04 11.93 -3.82
CA SER A 233 -8.84 10.53 -4.18
C SER A 233 -9.25 9.55 -3.07
N THR A 234 -9.50 10.04 -1.85
CA THR A 234 -9.80 9.20 -0.66
C THR A 234 -10.93 8.20 -0.92
N GLU A 235 -12.01 8.65 -1.57
CA GLU A 235 -13.16 7.78 -1.89
C GLU A 235 -12.74 6.62 -2.82
N MET A 236 -11.97 6.92 -3.87
CA MET A 236 -11.52 5.93 -4.84
C MET A 236 -10.51 4.95 -4.24
N LEU A 237 -9.64 5.42 -3.35
CA LEU A 237 -8.63 4.59 -2.67
C LEU A 237 -9.27 3.56 -1.75
N SER A 238 -10.38 3.92 -1.07
CA SER A 238 -11.13 2.97 -0.24
C SER A 238 -11.76 1.82 -1.06
N ASN A 239 -12.15 2.11 -2.30
CA ASN A 239 -12.85 1.18 -3.18
C ASN A 239 -11.93 0.15 -3.86
N VAL A 240 -10.60 0.32 -3.81
CA VAL A 240 -9.64 -0.50 -4.59
C VAL A 240 -9.71 -1.99 -4.23
N LYS A 241 -9.82 -2.31 -2.93
CA LYS A 241 -9.95 -3.71 -2.47
C LYS A 241 -11.24 -4.34 -3.00
N PHE A 242 -12.34 -3.61 -2.91
CA PHE A 242 -13.64 -4.06 -3.39
C PHE A 242 -13.67 -4.24 -4.92
N VAL A 243 -13.05 -3.32 -5.68
CA VAL A 243 -12.94 -3.42 -7.14
C VAL A 243 -12.09 -4.63 -7.56
N ARG A 244 -10.98 -4.90 -6.86
CA ARG A 244 -10.12 -6.07 -7.12
C ARG A 244 -10.87 -7.38 -6.90
N GLU A 245 -11.60 -7.48 -5.78
CA GLU A 245 -12.45 -8.65 -5.47
C GLU A 245 -13.56 -8.84 -6.50
N LYS A 246 -14.30 -7.77 -6.84
CA LYS A 246 -15.39 -7.82 -7.82
C LYS A 246 -14.88 -8.23 -9.21
N ARG A 247 -13.68 -7.79 -9.61
CA ARG A 247 -13.04 -8.19 -10.87
C ARG A 247 -12.65 -9.66 -10.87
N LEU A 248 -12.10 -10.18 -9.75
CA LEU A 248 -11.76 -11.59 -9.61
C LEU A 248 -13.00 -12.48 -9.72
N ILE A 249 -14.06 -12.12 -9.00
CA ILE A 249 -15.35 -12.81 -9.02
C ILE A 249 -15.98 -12.73 -10.42
N ARG A 250 -15.92 -11.56 -11.09
CA ARG A 250 -16.42 -11.41 -12.47
C ARG A 250 -15.70 -12.36 -13.42
N LYS A 251 -14.37 -12.44 -13.35
CA LYS A 251 -13.59 -13.37 -14.19
C LYS A 251 -13.99 -14.82 -13.93
N TYR A 252 -14.22 -15.17 -12.67
CA TYR A 252 -14.71 -16.50 -12.30
C TYR A 252 -16.09 -16.81 -12.91
N PHE A 253 -17.04 -15.87 -12.85
CA PHE A 253 -18.35 -16.04 -13.50
C PHE A 253 -18.29 -16.05 -15.03
N GLU A 254 -17.33 -15.35 -15.62
CA GLU A 254 -17.11 -15.36 -17.06
C GLU A 254 -16.68 -16.75 -17.55
N GLU A 255 -15.78 -17.42 -16.82
CA GLU A 255 -15.38 -18.81 -17.12
C GLU A 255 -16.55 -19.80 -16.96
N ILE A 256 -17.47 -19.55 -16.03
CA ILE A 256 -18.73 -20.33 -15.93
C ILE A 256 -19.60 -20.07 -17.16
N SER A 257 -19.76 -18.81 -17.58
CA SER A 257 -20.63 -18.44 -18.70
C SER A 257 -20.13 -18.93 -20.06
N GLN A 258 -18.81 -19.11 -20.21
CA GLN A 258 -18.17 -19.55 -21.46
C GLN A 258 -18.02 -21.08 -21.53
N ASP A 259 -18.46 -21.84 -20.51
CA ASP A 259 -18.35 -23.30 -20.41
C ASP A 259 -16.95 -23.85 -20.74
N THR A 260 -15.90 -23.12 -20.32
CA THR A 260 -14.51 -23.47 -20.61
C THR A 260 -14.00 -24.68 -19.80
N GLY A 261 -14.80 -25.15 -18.84
CA GLY A 261 -14.46 -26.24 -17.91
C GLY A 261 -13.36 -25.88 -16.90
N LYS A 262 -12.93 -24.61 -16.84
CA LYS A 262 -11.84 -24.12 -15.97
C LYS A 262 -12.36 -23.48 -14.68
N TYR A 263 -13.42 -24.03 -14.11
CA TYR A 263 -13.99 -23.58 -12.84
C TYR A 263 -14.30 -24.78 -11.96
N VAL A 264 -14.23 -24.59 -10.65
CA VAL A 264 -14.61 -25.59 -9.65
C VAL A 264 -15.38 -24.85 -8.55
N PHE A 265 -16.56 -25.35 -8.20
CA PHE A 265 -17.34 -24.86 -7.06
C PHE A 265 -17.86 -26.01 -6.22
N GLY A 266 -18.06 -25.74 -4.93
CA GLY A 266 -18.54 -26.73 -3.97
C GLY A 266 -17.41 -27.47 -3.25
N VAL A 267 -17.74 -28.01 -2.08
CA VAL A 267 -16.77 -28.72 -1.21
C VAL A 267 -16.51 -30.15 -1.72
N GLU A 268 -17.42 -30.70 -2.52
CA GLU A 268 -17.39 -32.08 -3.01
C GLU A 268 -17.08 -32.20 -4.51
N ALA A 269 -16.52 -31.16 -5.13
CA ALA A 269 -16.14 -31.25 -6.53
C ALA A 269 -14.95 -32.19 -6.70
N ARG A 270 -15.24 -33.41 -7.18
CA ARG A 270 -14.27 -34.38 -7.70
C ARG A 270 -14.08 -34.19 -9.20
#